data_AF-A9A177-F1
#
_entry.id   AF-A9A177-F1
#
_cell.length_a   1.000
_cell.length_b   1.000
_cell.length_c   1.000
_cell.angle_alpha   90.00
_cell.angle_beta   90.00
_cell.angle_gamma   90.00
#
_symmetry.space_group_name_H-M   'P 1'
#
loop_
_entity.id
_entity.type
_entity.pdbx_description
1 polymer ?
#
loop_
_entity_poly.entity_id
_entity_poly.type
_entity_poly.pdbx_seq_one_letter_code
_entity_poly.pdbx_strand_id
1 'polypeptide(L)'
;MMPSAFAQFQSGGVDMPGTWYVGEGLKHGDYFSYNLCHVDYKECAEFGLDMWIKGDIQSGSETKWLAEVVVYDGNKVVVGEMELGKIAPEPTGGSEELGVYRGAFKSSVAWLSAFATSDSGTSGKGPKAFSATSWGKIGNIGGEQVLPMKIETITISSGTWETVQMGWRTGGQTSKVWIVDEFPFPVKAHTLTHVSEGIPPAEYKFELLDYKENVSTSPFSGIVSTVDTFSEQGCDTDFERDVTIKKPTNNFDYQIHVFYGPEEPVQGCEMQWLIKFISKFDDTEFLNQVQFDFLVVDDNLTPLRSMAQDEGRQYLYSPSGQYILDMVVQEPPGKVNYVIWVYGLAPEGIVPGSAADYLQIPVTVFASEGSTPVVSPPFETTSQEIPEWIKNNAGWWAEGAIDDGSFVQGIQFLIKEGIMQIPPTTQGTSSSNEIPSWIKQNAAWWAEGAIDDGSFVQGIQFLIKEGIMSISS
;
A
#
# COMPACT_ATOMS: atom_id res chain seq x y z
N MET A 1 9.19 -43.76 -28.39
CA MET A 1 8.07 -42.83 -28.61
C MET A 1 8.49 -41.53 -27.95
N MET A 2 9.02 -40.57 -28.72
CA MET A 2 9.42 -39.28 -28.15
C MET A 2 8.16 -38.51 -27.76
N PRO A 3 8.11 -37.83 -26.60
CA PRO A 3 6.98 -36.99 -26.27
C PRO A 3 6.98 -35.79 -27.22
N SER A 4 5.96 -35.70 -28.07
CA SER A 4 5.68 -34.50 -28.84
C SER A 4 5.27 -33.39 -27.87
N ALA A 5 6.16 -32.42 -27.65
CA ALA A 5 5.80 -31.17 -27.01
C ALA A 5 4.85 -30.41 -27.96
N PHE A 6 3.56 -30.34 -27.62
CA PHE A 6 2.65 -29.40 -28.26
C PHE A 6 3.01 -28.00 -27.75
N ALA A 7 3.76 -27.24 -28.57
CA ALA A 7 3.76 -25.79 -28.43
C ALA A 7 2.32 -25.33 -28.69
N GLN A 8 1.63 -24.86 -27.65
CA GLN A 8 0.32 -24.26 -27.80
C GLN A 8 0.51 -22.91 -28.51
N PHE A 9 0.45 -22.93 -29.84
CA PHE A 9 0.42 -21.70 -30.64
C PHE A 9 -0.83 -20.90 -30.25
N GLN A 10 -0.67 -19.86 -29.44
CA GLN A 10 -1.64 -18.78 -29.39
C GLN A 10 -1.44 -17.95 -30.65
N SER A 11 -2.24 -18.20 -31.70
CA SER A 11 -2.28 -17.31 -32.85
C SER A 11 -3.14 -16.10 -32.48
N GLY A 12 -2.50 -14.95 -32.28
CA GLY A 12 -3.21 -13.68 -32.19
C GLY A 12 -3.56 -13.10 -33.56
N GLY A 13 -4.04 -11.86 -33.53
CA GLY A 13 -4.44 -11.11 -34.71
C GLY A 13 -5.96 -11.16 -34.91
N VAL A 14 -6.54 -10.00 -35.21
CA VAL A 14 -7.97 -9.87 -35.50
C VAL A 14 -8.17 -9.31 -36.92
N ASP A 15 -9.33 -9.60 -37.50
CA ASP A 15 -9.72 -9.08 -38.81
C ASP A 15 -10.24 -7.64 -38.70
N MET A 16 -9.34 -6.74 -38.27
CA MET A 16 -9.56 -5.30 -38.21
C MET A 16 -8.43 -4.60 -38.99
N PRO A 17 -8.75 -3.74 -39.97
CA PRO A 17 -7.73 -2.95 -40.65
C PRO A 17 -7.12 -1.92 -39.68
N GLY A 18 -5.96 -1.37 -40.03
CA GLY A 18 -5.32 -0.31 -39.25
C GLY A 18 -4.20 -0.79 -38.33
N THR A 19 -3.64 0.18 -37.63
CA THR A 19 -2.54 0.03 -36.68
C THR A 19 -2.80 0.96 -35.52
N TRP A 20 -2.29 0.61 -34.34
CA TRP A 20 -2.41 1.47 -33.17
C TRP A 20 -1.06 1.70 -32.50
N TYR A 21 -0.95 2.82 -31.78
CA TYR A 21 0.14 3.11 -30.86
C TYR A 21 -0.36 3.96 -29.69
N VAL A 22 0.34 3.90 -28.56
CA VAL A 22 0.02 4.77 -27.42
C VAL A 22 0.25 6.23 -27.82
N GLY A 23 -0.78 7.06 -27.69
CA GLY A 23 -0.78 8.46 -28.11
C GLY A 23 -1.36 8.71 -29.49
N GLU A 24 -1.92 7.69 -30.16
CA GLU A 24 -2.56 7.87 -31.46
C GLU A 24 -3.72 8.87 -31.40
N GLY A 25 -3.66 9.91 -32.23
CA GLY A 25 -4.68 10.95 -32.27
C GLY A 25 -4.64 11.95 -31.11
N LEU A 26 -3.66 11.84 -30.21
CA LEU A 26 -3.53 12.75 -29.06
C LEU A 26 -3.26 14.19 -29.53
N LYS A 27 -4.04 15.13 -29.01
CA LYS A 27 -3.95 16.56 -29.36
C LYS A 27 -4.10 17.47 -28.14
N HIS A 28 -3.74 18.74 -28.33
CA HIS A 28 -4.02 19.80 -27.36
C HIS A 28 -5.52 19.88 -27.08
N GLY A 29 -5.87 20.04 -25.81
CA GLY A 29 -7.25 20.14 -25.37
C GLY A 29 -7.95 18.80 -25.14
N ASP A 30 -7.30 17.66 -25.39
CA ASP A 30 -7.86 16.37 -24.98
C ASP A 30 -7.87 16.26 -23.45
N TYR A 31 -8.99 15.81 -22.91
CA TYR A 31 -9.21 15.57 -21.49
C TYR A 31 -9.59 14.10 -21.28
N PHE A 32 -9.00 13.48 -20.27
CA PHE A 32 -9.24 12.11 -19.86
C PHE A 32 -9.52 12.07 -18.36
N SER A 33 -10.48 11.24 -17.95
CA SER A 33 -10.72 10.91 -16.55
C SER A 33 -10.67 9.40 -16.39
N TYR A 34 -9.83 8.90 -15.49
CA TYR A 34 -9.67 7.48 -15.21
C TYR A 34 -9.95 7.19 -13.74
N ASN A 35 -10.54 6.02 -13.47
CA ASN A 35 -10.34 5.33 -12.19
C ASN A 35 -9.31 4.24 -12.42
N LEU A 36 -8.26 4.17 -11.60
CA LEU A 36 -7.19 3.19 -11.75
C LEU A 36 -6.68 2.65 -10.43
N CYS A 37 -6.08 1.46 -10.49
CA CYS A 37 -5.28 0.90 -9.42
C CYS A 37 -4.06 0.18 -10.00
N HIS A 38 -2.99 0.08 -9.21
CA HIS A 38 -1.78 -0.65 -9.57
C HIS A 38 -1.22 -1.36 -8.34
N VAL A 39 -0.68 -2.57 -8.48
CA VAL A 39 -0.22 -3.39 -7.34
C VAL A 39 0.90 -2.73 -6.54
N ASP A 40 1.84 -2.07 -7.22
CA ASP A 40 2.92 -1.29 -6.60
C ASP A 40 2.41 -0.01 -5.90
N TYR A 41 1.11 0.28 -6.01
CA TYR A 41 0.46 1.42 -5.36
C TYR A 41 -0.65 0.93 -4.42
N LYS A 42 -0.38 0.96 -3.11
CA LYS A 42 -1.33 0.56 -2.04
C LYS A 42 -2.07 -0.76 -2.36
N GLU A 43 -1.36 -1.77 -2.87
CA GLU A 43 -1.92 -3.08 -3.23
C GLU A 43 -3.10 -3.05 -4.22
N CYS A 44 -3.08 -2.15 -5.21
CA CYS A 44 -4.19 -1.89 -6.13
C CYS A 44 -5.42 -1.27 -5.44
N ALA A 45 -5.21 -0.36 -4.50
CA ALA A 45 -6.26 0.58 -4.10
C ALA A 45 -6.60 1.51 -5.27
N GLU A 46 -7.90 1.76 -5.47
CA GLU A 46 -8.40 2.63 -6.55
C GLU A 46 -8.19 4.11 -6.22
N PHE A 47 -7.80 4.88 -7.24
CA PHE A 47 -7.72 6.33 -7.22
C PHE A 47 -8.15 6.92 -8.57
N GLY A 48 -8.71 8.13 -8.54
CA GLY A 48 -9.06 8.90 -9.73
C GLY A 48 -7.86 9.66 -10.27
N LEU A 49 -7.72 9.71 -11.60
CA LEU A 49 -6.75 10.54 -12.29
C LEU A 49 -7.41 11.23 -13.48
N ASP A 50 -7.49 12.55 -13.38
CA ASP A 50 -7.92 13.41 -14.47
C ASP A 50 -6.71 14.07 -15.10
N MET A 51 -6.65 14.06 -16.44
CA MET A 51 -5.53 14.57 -17.21
C MET A 51 -6.03 15.41 -18.37
N TRP A 52 -5.49 16.62 -18.51
CA TRP A 52 -5.79 17.53 -19.62
C TRP A 52 -4.52 17.89 -20.37
N ILE A 53 -4.49 17.67 -21.68
CA ILE A 53 -3.35 18.02 -22.53
C ILE A 53 -3.32 19.52 -22.77
N LYS A 54 -2.70 20.23 -21.83
CA LYS A 54 -2.56 21.69 -21.79
C LYS A 54 -1.77 22.25 -22.97
N GLY A 55 -0.73 21.55 -23.42
CA GLY A 55 0.13 22.05 -24.48
C GLY A 55 1.40 21.22 -24.68
N ASP A 56 2.48 21.93 -25.05
CA ASP A 56 3.81 21.36 -25.22
C ASP A 56 4.79 21.99 -24.23
N ILE A 57 5.82 21.24 -23.86
CA ILE A 57 6.94 21.71 -23.05
C ILE A 57 8.27 21.24 -23.66
N GLN A 58 9.30 22.08 -23.56
CA GLN A 58 10.65 21.74 -23.97
C GLN A 58 11.44 21.22 -22.76
N SER A 59 11.81 19.95 -22.77
CA SER A 59 12.62 19.30 -21.74
C SER A 59 13.96 18.89 -22.34
N GLY A 60 15.00 19.71 -22.13
CA GLY A 60 16.29 19.52 -22.79
C GLY A 60 16.16 19.63 -24.31
N SER A 61 16.57 18.60 -25.04
CA SER A 61 16.48 18.55 -26.51
C SER A 61 15.15 18.00 -27.03
N GLU A 62 14.26 17.52 -26.17
CA GLU A 62 12.99 16.90 -26.56
C GLU A 62 11.80 17.85 -26.33
N THR A 63 10.89 17.90 -27.31
CA THR A 63 9.55 18.49 -27.13
C THR A 63 8.60 17.40 -26.64
N LYS A 64 7.91 17.65 -25.54
CA LYS A 64 6.98 16.74 -24.88
C LYS A 64 5.58 17.34 -24.82
N TRP A 65 4.57 16.51 -24.63
CA TRP A 65 3.25 16.99 -24.18
C TRP A 65 3.36 17.45 -22.73
N LEU A 66 2.73 18.58 -22.44
CA LEU A 66 2.48 19.03 -21.08
C LEU A 66 1.02 18.75 -20.74
N ALA A 67 0.80 17.92 -19.74
CA ALA A 67 -0.52 17.65 -19.21
C ALA A 67 -0.67 18.26 -17.82
N GLU A 68 -1.78 18.95 -17.58
CA GLU A 68 -2.22 19.28 -16.22
C GLU A 68 -2.97 18.07 -15.68
N VAL A 69 -2.74 17.72 -14.41
CA VAL A 69 -3.24 16.48 -13.82
C VAL A 69 -3.79 16.75 -12.43
N VAL A 70 -4.92 16.12 -12.12
CA VAL A 70 -5.49 16.06 -10.79
C VAL A 70 -5.70 14.60 -10.41
N VAL A 71 -5.22 14.23 -9.24
CA VAL A 71 -5.42 12.92 -8.64
C VAL A 71 -6.34 13.02 -7.45
N TYR A 72 -7.30 12.10 -7.36
CA TYR A 72 -8.20 11.93 -6.23
C TYR A 72 -7.95 10.56 -5.60
N ASP A 73 -7.28 10.55 -4.45
CA ASP A 73 -6.88 9.33 -3.73
C ASP A 73 -7.49 9.38 -2.33
N GLY A 74 -8.67 8.78 -2.17
CA GLY A 74 -9.49 8.93 -0.98
C GLY A 74 -9.79 10.41 -0.71
N ASN A 75 -9.33 10.92 0.43
CA ASN A 75 -9.48 12.33 0.81
C ASN A 75 -8.32 13.23 0.34
N LYS A 76 -7.29 12.65 -0.31
CA LYS A 76 -6.14 13.37 -0.84
C LYS A 76 -6.43 13.86 -2.26
N VAL A 77 -6.12 15.12 -2.52
CA VAL A 77 -6.21 15.72 -3.86
C VAL A 77 -4.86 16.28 -4.23
N VAL A 78 -4.27 15.79 -5.31
CA VAL A 78 -2.96 16.26 -5.79
C VAL A 78 -3.13 16.91 -7.15
N VAL A 79 -2.77 18.18 -7.25
CA VAL A 79 -2.78 18.94 -8.51
C VAL A 79 -1.34 19.15 -8.95
N GLY A 80 -1.05 18.89 -10.23
CA GLY A 80 0.30 19.10 -10.75
C GLY A 80 0.37 18.94 -12.26
N GLU A 81 1.59 18.80 -12.78
CA GLU A 81 1.83 18.61 -14.21
C GLU A 81 2.54 17.29 -14.48
N MET A 82 2.25 16.67 -15.63
CA MET A 82 2.96 15.52 -16.16
C MET A 82 3.54 15.86 -17.54
N GLU A 83 4.82 15.51 -17.75
CA GLU A 83 5.47 15.64 -19.06
C GLU A 83 5.50 14.29 -19.78
N LEU A 84 4.78 14.18 -20.91
CA LEU A 84 4.65 12.94 -21.67
C LEU A 84 5.44 13.01 -22.98
N GLY A 85 6.18 11.94 -23.30
CA GLY A 85 6.90 11.87 -24.58
C GLY A 85 5.97 11.96 -25.81
N LYS A 86 6.45 12.54 -26.90
CA LYS A 86 5.67 12.65 -28.16
C LYS A 86 5.61 11.32 -28.94
N ILE A 87 6.67 10.52 -28.85
CA ILE A 87 6.76 9.21 -29.53
C ILE A 87 6.07 8.11 -28.72
N ALA A 88 6.22 8.20 -27.41
CA ALA A 88 5.62 7.33 -26.42
C ALA A 88 5.16 8.26 -25.28
N PRO A 89 3.85 8.45 -25.06
CA PRO A 89 3.31 9.28 -23.99
C PRO A 89 3.50 8.70 -22.58
N GLU A 90 4.71 8.25 -22.29
CA GLU A 90 5.13 7.88 -20.94
C GLU A 90 5.47 9.15 -20.15
N PRO A 91 5.02 9.26 -18.89
CA PRO A 91 5.44 10.36 -18.02
C PRO A 91 6.92 10.20 -17.68
N THR A 92 7.72 11.20 -18.05
CA THR A 92 9.17 11.25 -17.82
C THR A 92 9.62 12.51 -17.08
N GLY A 93 8.68 13.38 -16.72
CA GLY A 93 8.90 14.65 -16.03
C GLY A 93 7.58 15.19 -15.46
N GLY A 94 7.62 16.37 -14.84
CA GLY A 94 6.49 16.98 -14.12
C GLY A 94 6.64 16.98 -12.59
N SER A 95 5.59 17.41 -11.89
CA SER A 95 5.54 17.64 -10.43
C SER A 95 5.98 16.43 -9.61
N GLU A 96 6.73 16.67 -8.53
CA GLU A 96 7.32 15.61 -7.69
C GLU A 96 6.25 14.85 -6.91
N GLU A 97 5.22 15.55 -6.43
CA GLU A 97 4.09 15.05 -5.66
C GLU A 97 3.24 14.04 -6.47
N LEU A 98 3.29 14.14 -7.81
CA LEU A 98 2.66 13.18 -8.72
C LEU A 98 3.53 11.96 -8.99
N GLY A 99 4.72 11.81 -8.37
CA GLY A 99 5.70 10.76 -8.65
C GLY A 99 5.13 9.34 -8.66
N VAL A 100 4.45 8.95 -7.59
CA VAL A 100 3.85 7.60 -7.45
C VAL A 100 2.74 7.37 -8.48
N TYR A 101 1.89 8.38 -8.72
CA TYR A 101 0.78 8.30 -9.66
C TYR A 101 1.26 8.30 -11.13
N ARG A 102 2.33 9.04 -11.44
CA ARG A 102 3.05 8.95 -12.73
C ARG A 102 3.58 7.56 -12.96
N GLY A 103 4.17 6.94 -11.94
CA GLY A 103 4.63 5.55 -11.99
C GLY A 103 3.49 4.59 -12.30
N ALA A 104 2.37 4.70 -11.59
CA ALA A 104 1.19 3.88 -11.83
C ALA A 104 0.62 4.08 -13.24
N PHE A 105 0.47 5.31 -13.73
CA PHE A 105 0.00 5.60 -15.09
C PHE A 105 0.95 5.02 -16.15
N LYS A 106 2.27 5.19 -15.96
CA LYS A 106 3.30 4.65 -16.85
C LYS A 106 3.23 3.13 -16.97
N SER A 107 3.10 2.45 -15.84
CA SER A 107 3.11 0.99 -15.77
C SER A 107 1.74 0.35 -16.05
N SER A 108 0.69 1.15 -16.27
CA SER A 108 -0.65 0.67 -16.63
C SER A 108 -1.16 1.24 -17.96
N VAL A 109 -1.67 2.47 -17.96
CA VAL A 109 -2.33 3.12 -19.11
C VAL A 109 -1.38 3.31 -20.28
N ALA A 110 -0.15 3.76 -20.03
CA ALA A 110 0.82 4.02 -21.09
C ALA A 110 1.69 2.80 -21.46
N TRP A 111 1.67 1.72 -20.67
CA TRP A 111 2.66 0.63 -20.74
C TRP A 111 2.80 -0.05 -22.10
N LEU A 112 1.73 -0.10 -22.91
CA LEU A 112 1.76 -0.67 -24.27
C LEU A 112 2.74 0.06 -25.21
N SER A 113 3.24 1.25 -24.84
CA SER A 113 4.29 2.00 -25.54
C SER A 113 5.58 1.20 -25.64
N ALA A 114 5.82 0.24 -24.75
CA ALA A 114 6.95 -0.69 -24.86
C ALA A 114 6.94 -1.45 -26.21
N PHE A 115 5.74 -1.69 -26.75
CA PHE A 115 5.52 -2.43 -28.00
C PHE A 115 5.07 -1.54 -29.16
N ALA A 116 4.18 -0.58 -28.92
CA ALA A 116 3.52 0.21 -29.95
C ALA A 116 3.73 1.72 -29.69
N THR A 117 4.58 2.33 -30.50
CA THR A 117 4.99 3.75 -30.40
C THR A 117 4.60 4.49 -31.67
N SER A 118 4.63 5.82 -31.68
CA SER A 118 4.56 6.54 -32.95
C SER A 118 5.75 6.15 -33.84
N ASP A 119 5.61 6.32 -35.16
CA ASP A 119 6.73 6.03 -36.05
C ASP A 119 7.87 7.03 -35.79
N SER A 120 9.05 6.49 -35.47
CA SER A 120 10.28 7.24 -35.27
C SER A 120 11.32 6.98 -36.37
N GLY A 121 10.96 6.21 -37.40
CA GLY A 121 11.88 5.73 -38.46
C GLY A 121 12.88 4.68 -38.00
N THR A 122 12.79 4.18 -36.76
CA THR A 122 13.69 3.18 -36.18
C THR A 122 13.13 1.77 -36.36
N SER A 123 13.92 0.84 -36.88
CA SER A 123 13.51 -0.55 -37.09
C SER A 123 13.07 -1.22 -35.78
N GLY A 124 11.86 -1.79 -35.75
CA GLY A 124 11.31 -2.51 -34.59
C GLY A 124 10.47 -1.65 -33.64
N LYS A 125 10.39 -0.34 -33.88
CA LYS A 125 9.46 0.60 -33.23
C LYS A 125 8.36 1.01 -34.21
N GLY A 126 7.41 1.81 -33.75
CA GLY A 126 6.26 2.27 -34.55
C GLY A 126 4.94 1.55 -34.26
N PRO A 127 3.88 1.94 -34.99
CA PRO A 127 2.53 1.44 -34.79
C PRO A 127 2.41 -0.06 -35.05
N LYS A 128 1.46 -0.71 -34.38
CA LYS A 128 1.25 -2.16 -34.49
C LYS A 128 -0.10 -2.48 -35.11
N ALA A 129 -0.09 -3.34 -36.13
CA ALA A 129 -1.30 -3.77 -36.79
C ALA A 129 -2.16 -4.65 -35.88
N PHE A 130 -3.48 -4.47 -35.92
CA PHE A 130 -4.42 -5.35 -35.22
C PHE A 130 -4.44 -6.78 -35.80
N SER A 131 -4.08 -6.92 -37.08
CA SER A 131 -3.92 -8.21 -37.76
C SER A 131 -2.61 -8.94 -37.42
N ALA A 132 -1.69 -8.29 -36.69
CA ALA A 132 -0.42 -8.92 -36.31
C ALA A 132 -0.67 -10.07 -35.33
N THR A 133 -0.04 -11.21 -35.57
CA THR A 133 -0.18 -12.41 -34.74
C THR A 133 0.44 -12.26 -33.35
N SER A 134 1.33 -11.28 -33.17
CA SER A 134 1.93 -10.85 -31.92
C SER A 134 2.54 -9.45 -32.08
N TRP A 135 2.48 -8.64 -31.03
CA TRP A 135 3.14 -7.32 -30.95
C TRP A 135 4.52 -7.39 -30.30
N GLY A 136 4.82 -8.45 -29.56
CA GLY A 136 6.09 -8.66 -28.88
C GLY A 136 6.00 -9.69 -27.76
N LYS A 137 7.12 -9.90 -27.06
CA LYS A 137 7.22 -10.82 -25.91
C LYS A 137 7.46 -10.07 -24.62
N ILE A 138 6.87 -10.53 -23.53
CA ILE A 138 7.14 -10.05 -22.17
C ILE A 138 8.20 -10.97 -21.54
N GLY A 139 9.45 -10.51 -21.50
CA GLY A 139 10.59 -11.35 -21.11
C GLY A 139 10.57 -11.86 -19.67
N ASN A 140 10.14 -11.03 -18.72
CA ASN A 140 10.15 -11.30 -17.28
C ASN A 140 9.09 -12.32 -16.82
N ILE A 141 8.09 -12.67 -17.66
CA ILE A 141 7.07 -13.67 -17.34
C ILE A 141 7.16 -14.93 -18.21
N GLY A 142 8.36 -15.24 -18.71
CA GLY A 142 8.60 -16.44 -19.52
C GLY A 142 8.41 -16.25 -21.02
N GLY A 143 8.40 -15.00 -21.52
CA GLY A 143 8.34 -14.70 -22.95
C GLY A 143 6.93 -14.79 -23.55
N GLU A 144 5.91 -14.63 -22.73
CA GLU A 144 4.49 -14.59 -23.14
C GLU A 144 4.25 -13.51 -24.19
N GLN A 145 3.36 -13.81 -25.15
CA GLN A 145 3.09 -12.93 -26.28
C GLN A 145 2.03 -11.89 -25.92
N VAL A 146 2.30 -10.61 -26.22
CA VAL A 146 1.25 -9.57 -26.27
C VAL A 146 0.59 -9.67 -27.63
N LEU A 147 -0.71 -9.99 -27.67
CA LEU A 147 -1.40 -10.26 -28.92
C LEU A 147 -2.82 -9.68 -28.95
N PRO A 148 -3.30 -9.26 -30.15
CA PRO A 148 -4.72 -8.97 -30.38
C PRO A 148 -5.53 -10.28 -30.27
N MET A 149 -6.54 -10.30 -29.41
CA MET A 149 -7.31 -11.52 -29.12
C MET A 149 -8.67 -11.56 -29.83
N LYS A 150 -9.43 -10.47 -29.77
CA LYS A 150 -10.77 -10.35 -30.34
C LYS A 150 -11.19 -8.90 -30.48
N ILE A 151 -12.13 -8.66 -31.39
CA ILE A 151 -12.89 -7.41 -31.47
C ILE A 151 -14.09 -7.58 -30.53
N GLU A 152 -14.37 -6.58 -29.72
CA GLU A 152 -15.47 -6.59 -28.76
C GLU A 152 -16.04 -5.19 -28.59
N THR A 153 -17.37 -5.08 -28.56
CA THR A 153 -18.04 -3.85 -28.14
C THR A 153 -18.23 -3.89 -26.63
N ILE A 154 -17.66 -2.91 -25.92
CA ILE A 154 -17.81 -2.77 -24.46
C ILE A 154 -18.58 -1.51 -24.12
N THR A 155 -19.27 -1.51 -22.98
CA THR A 155 -19.86 -0.30 -22.40
C THR A 155 -19.20 -0.06 -21.04
N ILE A 156 -18.69 1.15 -20.87
CA ILE A 156 -18.02 1.65 -19.67
C ILE A 156 -18.58 3.04 -19.35
N SER A 157 -18.10 3.62 -18.26
CA SER A 157 -18.58 4.92 -17.77
C SER A 157 -18.50 6.05 -18.82
N SER A 158 -17.45 6.08 -19.64
CA SER A 158 -17.29 7.07 -20.74
C SER A 158 -18.15 6.81 -21.99
N GLY A 159 -18.82 5.66 -22.09
CA GLY A 159 -19.70 5.33 -23.22
C GLY A 159 -19.53 3.90 -23.76
N THR A 160 -20.02 3.69 -24.98
CA THR A 160 -19.93 2.42 -25.71
C THR A 160 -18.85 2.51 -26.78
N TRP A 161 -17.92 1.55 -26.77
CA TRP A 161 -16.73 1.55 -27.62
C TRP A 161 -16.61 0.23 -28.37
N GLU A 162 -16.30 0.30 -29.67
CA GLU A 162 -15.76 -0.85 -30.40
C GLU A 162 -14.26 -0.95 -30.12
N THR A 163 -13.82 -2.07 -29.60
CA THR A 163 -12.45 -2.23 -29.08
C THR A 163 -11.77 -3.47 -29.64
N VAL A 164 -10.45 -3.44 -29.65
CA VAL A 164 -9.61 -4.63 -29.76
C VAL A 164 -9.13 -5.01 -28.37
N GLN A 165 -9.47 -6.21 -27.92
CA GLN A 165 -8.96 -6.75 -26.67
C GLN A 165 -7.55 -7.30 -26.90
N MET A 166 -6.56 -6.61 -26.36
CA MET A 166 -5.18 -7.09 -26.24
C MET A 166 -5.06 -8.01 -25.02
N GLY A 167 -4.22 -9.04 -25.11
CA GLY A 167 -3.97 -9.88 -23.94
C GLY A 167 -2.72 -10.74 -24.04
N TRP A 168 -2.36 -11.28 -22.88
CA TRP A 168 -1.23 -12.20 -22.66
C TRP A 168 -1.57 -13.11 -21.48
N ARG A 169 -0.90 -14.25 -21.38
CA ARG A 169 -1.09 -15.17 -20.24
C ARG A 169 -0.14 -14.86 -19.11
N THR A 170 -0.61 -15.04 -17.89
CA THR A 170 0.19 -14.89 -16.67
C THR A 170 -0.41 -15.80 -15.59
N GLY A 171 0.39 -16.70 -15.02
CA GLY A 171 -0.08 -17.62 -13.97
C GLY A 171 -1.26 -18.52 -14.41
N GLY A 172 -1.33 -18.90 -15.69
CA GLY A 172 -2.45 -19.67 -16.25
C GLY A 172 -3.74 -18.87 -16.50
N GLN A 173 -3.78 -17.61 -16.09
CA GLN A 173 -4.87 -16.68 -16.37
C GLN A 173 -4.50 -15.72 -17.50
N THR A 174 -5.46 -14.93 -17.99
CA THR A 174 -5.26 -14.00 -19.13
C THR A 174 -5.50 -12.58 -18.69
N SER A 175 -4.44 -11.77 -18.77
CA SER A 175 -4.47 -10.31 -18.62
C SER A 175 -5.06 -9.68 -19.88
N LYS A 176 -5.84 -8.61 -19.70
CA LYS A 176 -6.62 -7.99 -20.79
C LYS A 176 -6.53 -6.46 -20.74
N VAL A 177 -6.37 -5.85 -21.91
CA VAL A 177 -6.39 -4.40 -22.12
C VAL A 177 -7.24 -4.12 -23.36
N TRP A 178 -8.17 -3.17 -23.29
CA TRP A 178 -9.06 -2.83 -24.40
C TRP A 178 -8.61 -1.50 -25.01
N ILE A 179 -8.25 -1.54 -26.30
CA ILE A 179 -7.82 -0.37 -27.07
C ILE A 179 -8.85 -0.05 -28.14
N VAL A 180 -8.91 1.23 -28.53
CA VAL A 180 -9.80 1.77 -29.56
C VAL A 180 -8.92 2.32 -30.68
N ASP A 181 -9.27 2.03 -31.93
CA ASP A 181 -8.57 2.57 -33.09
C ASP A 181 -8.72 4.09 -33.16
N GLU A 182 -7.67 4.79 -33.63
CA GLU A 182 -7.60 6.26 -33.66
C GLU A 182 -7.85 6.95 -32.30
N PHE A 183 -7.61 6.25 -31.18
CA PHE A 183 -7.81 6.78 -29.83
C PHE A 183 -6.53 6.69 -28.98
N PRO A 184 -6.16 7.72 -28.19
CA PRO A 184 -4.81 7.82 -27.65
C PRO A 184 -4.39 6.75 -26.64
N PHE A 185 -5.30 6.37 -25.74
CA PHE A 185 -4.98 5.52 -24.61
C PHE A 185 -5.99 4.37 -24.50
N PRO A 186 -5.61 3.22 -23.93
CA PRO A 186 -6.59 2.17 -23.66
C PRO A 186 -7.74 2.67 -22.78
N VAL A 187 -8.94 2.13 -23.00
CA VAL A 187 -10.16 2.59 -22.33
C VAL A 187 -10.52 1.75 -21.10
N LYS A 188 -9.95 0.54 -21.00
CA LYS A 188 -10.18 -0.39 -19.89
C LYS A 188 -9.01 -1.38 -19.77
N ALA A 189 -8.70 -1.83 -18.57
CA ALA A 189 -7.81 -2.96 -18.35
C ALA A 189 -8.17 -3.77 -17.11
N HIS A 190 -7.80 -5.05 -17.14
CA HIS A 190 -7.70 -5.90 -15.97
C HIS A 190 -6.56 -6.89 -16.20
N THR A 191 -5.47 -6.71 -15.47
CA THR A 191 -4.26 -7.51 -15.58
C THR A 191 -3.91 -8.13 -14.23
N LEU A 192 -3.03 -9.13 -14.28
CA LEU A 192 -2.76 -10.02 -13.18
C LEU A 192 -1.26 -10.15 -13.01
N THR A 193 -0.83 -10.15 -11.75
CA THR A 193 0.57 -10.38 -11.39
C THR A 193 1.00 -11.81 -11.75
N HIS A 194 2.29 -12.00 -11.98
CA HIS A 194 2.86 -13.34 -12.10
C HIS A 194 3.09 -13.95 -10.72
N VAL A 195 2.36 -15.02 -10.41
CA VAL A 195 2.54 -15.81 -9.17
C VAL A 195 2.93 -17.25 -9.50
N SER A 196 3.72 -17.86 -8.63
CA SER A 196 4.10 -19.28 -8.73
C SER A 196 2.95 -20.21 -8.35
N GLU A 197 2.09 -19.79 -7.42
CA GLU A 197 0.94 -20.55 -6.90
C GLU A 197 -0.19 -19.59 -6.46
N GLY A 198 -1.41 -20.10 -6.28
CA GLY A 198 -2.55 -19.34 -5.81
C GLY A 198 -3.32 -18.58 -6.89
N ILE A 199 -4.22 -17.68 -6.47
CA ILE A 199 -4.96 -16.78 -7.36
C ILE A 199 -4.10 -15.53 -7.53
N PRO A 200 -3.65 -15.19 -8.75
CA PRO A 200 -2.84 -14.00 -8.95
C PRO A 200 -3.65 -12.75 -8.57
N PRO A 201 -3.13 -11.85 -7.72
CA PRO A 201 -3.75 -10.57 -7.49
C PRO A 201 -3.73 -9.73 -8.78
N ALA A 202 -4.61 -8.73 -8.82
CA ALA A 202 -4.62 -7.77 -9.89
C ALA A 202 -3.30 -7.00 -9.91
N GLU A 203 -2.66 -6.92 -11.08
CA GLU A 203 -1.47 -6.09 -11.26
C GLU A 203 -1.88 -4.63 -11.50
N TYR A 204 -2.83 -4.41 -12.40
CA TYR A 204 -3.53 -3.14 -12.51
C TYR A 204 -4.93 -3.31 -13.08
N LYS A 205 -5.79 -2.36 -12.74
CA LYS A 205 -7.12 -2.19 -13.33
C LYS A 205 -7.30 -0.72 -13.62
N PHE A 206 -7.98 -0.41 -14.72
CA PHE A 206 -8.47 0.93 -14.95
C PHE A 206 -9.71 0.93 -15.84
N GLU A 207 -10.47 2.01 -15.74
CA GLU A 207 -11.58 2.32 -16.64
C GLU A 207 -11.56 3.83 -16.96
N LEU A 208 -11.72 4.15 -18.24
CA LEU A 208 -11.93 5.52 -18.70
C LEU A 208 -13.35 5.97 -18.33
N LEU A 209 -13.43 6.96 -17.46
CA LEU A 209 -14.67 7.53 -16.93
C LEU A 209 -15.26 8.59 -17.84
N ASP A 210 -14.42 9.46 -18.41
CA ASP A 210 -14.85 10.55 -19.30
C ASP A 210 -13.73 10.90 -20.28
N TYR A 211 -14.13 11.35 -21.48
CA TYR A 211 -13.21 11.88 -22.49
C TYR A 211 -13.86 13.06 -23.20
N LYS A 212 -13.12 14.16 -23.31
CA LYS A 212 -13.57 15.37 -24.00
C LYS A 212 -12.46 15.90 -24.90
N GLU A 213 -12.85 16.36 -26.07
CA GLU A 213 -11.94 16.97 -27.04
C GLU A 213 -12.06 18.50 -27.00
N ASN A 214 -11.00 19.18 -27.44
CA ASN A 214 -10.98 20.62 -27.67
C ASN A 214 -11.32 21.45 -26.41
N VAL A 215 -10.99 20.95 -25.22
CA VAL A 215 -11.10 21.71 -23.97
C VAL A 215 -10.08 22.84 -23.99
N SER A 216 -10.56 24.08 -24.05
CA SER A 216 -9.73 25.27 -24.31
C SER A 216 -9.16 25.95 -23.06
N THR A 217 -9.68 25.60 -21.88
CA THR A 217 -9.29 26.18 -20.58
C THR A 217 -9.12 25.06 -19.57
N SER A 218 -8.20 25.23 -18.61
CA SER A 218 -7.97 24.20 -17.58
C SER A 218 -9.30 23.81 -16.91
N PRO A 219 -9.69 22.52 -16.96
CA PRO A 219 -10.85 22.02 -16.25
C PRO A 219 -10.62 21.94 -14.74
N PHE A 220 -9.37 22.14 -14.29
CA PHE A 220 -8.93 22.02 -12.90
C PHE A 220 -8.82 23.37 -12.19
N SER A 221 -9.19 24.45 -12.88
CA SER A 221 -9.18 25.79 -12.28
C SER A 221 -10.06 25.84 -11.03
N GLY A 222 -9.44 26.18 -9.89
CA GLY A 222 -10.11 26.26 -8.59
C GLY A 222 -10.04 24.99 -7.74
N ILE A 223 -9.43 23.90 -8.25
CA ILE A 223 -9.07 22.75 -7.44
C ILE A 223 -7.76 23.09 -6.71
N VAL A 224 -7.75 22.92 -5.40
CA VAL A 224 -6.59 23.18 -4.54
C VAL A 224 -6.01 21.85 -4.10
N SER A 225 -4.69 21.69 -4.24
CA SER A 225 -3.98 20.51 -3.76
C SER A 225 -4.06 20.44 -2.23
N THR A 226 -4.28 19.26 -1.67
CA THR A 226 -4.21 19.04 -0.23
C THR A 226 -2.80 19.32 0.28
N VAL A 227 -1.78 19.01 -0.52
CA VAL A 227 -0.37 19.29 -0.18
C VAL A 227 -0.13 20.80 -0.01
N ASP A 228 -0.63 21.62 -0.94
CA ASP A 228 -0.54 23.08 -0.84
C ASP A 228 -1.28 23.59 0.41
N THR A 229 -2.46 23.01 0.68
CA THR A 229 -3.26 23.35 1.85
C THR A 229 -2.51 23.05 3.16
N PHE A 230 -1.81 21.91 3.25
CA PHE A 230 -0.99 21.57 4.40
C PHE A 230 0.23 22.48 4.54
N SER A 231 0.91 22.76 3.43
CA SER A 231 2.05 23.68 3.42
C SER A 231 1.66 25.09 3.88
N GLU A 232 0.51 25.60 3.43
CA GLU A 232 -0.04 26.89 3.87
C GLU A 232 -0.41 26.91 5.37
N GLN A 233 -0.76 25.76 5.94
CA GLN A 233 -1.03 25.59 7.38
C GLN A 233 0.25 25.42 8.21
N GLY A 234 1.42 25.40 7.58
CA GLY A 234 2.71 25.19 8.23
C GLY A 234 2.97 23.72 8.60
N CYS A 235 2.25 22.78 8.01
CA CYS A 235 2.51 21.36 8.17
C CYS A 235 3.78 20.95 7.45
N ASP A 236 4.51 20.00 8.03
CA ASP A 236 5.52 19.27 7.29
C ASP A 236 4.84 18.34 6.27
N THR A 237 5.26 18.43 5.01
CA THR A 237 4.76 17.60 3.91
C THR A 237 5.79 16.61 3.39
N ASP A 238 7.01 16.63 3.94
CA ASP A 238 8.14 15.78 3.52
C ASP A 238 8.72 15.05 4.75
N PHE A 239 7.92 14.17 5.34
CA PHE A 239 8.28 13.40 6.52
C PHE A 239 8.49 11.92 6.22
N GLU A 240 9.43 11.29 6.94
CA GLU A 240 9.63 9.85 6.94
C GLU A 240 8.78 9.16 8.03
N ARG A 241 8.63 7.83 7.91
CA ARG A 241 7.89 7.01 8.89
C ARG A 241 8.84 6.47 9.96
N ASP A 242 9.40 7.38 10.75
CA ASP A 242 10.49 7.09 11.67
C ASP A 242 10.05 6.33 12.92
N VAL A 243 8.78 6.48 13.33
CA VAL A 243 8.29 5.80 14.52
C VAL A 243 7.94 4.36 14.19
N THR A 244 8.58 3.42 14.89
CA THR A 244 8.38 1.98 14.71
C THR A 244 7.75 1.35 15.95
N ILE A 245 6.67 0.59 15.78
CA ILE A 245 6.00 -0.16 16.84
C ILE A 245 5.79 -1.60 16.37
N LYS A 246 6.33 -2.57 17.12
CA LYS A 246 6.16 -4.01 16.83
C LYS A 246 5.57 -4.68 18.05
N LYS A 247 4.28 -5.02 18.00
CA LYS A 247 3.54 -5.58 19.14
C LYS A 247 2.58 -6.67 18.69
N PRO A 248 2.34 -7.71 19.51
CA PRO A 248 1.23 -8.61 19.28
C PRO A 248 -0.10 -7.89 19.53
N THR A 249 -1.16 -8.40 18.93
CA THR A 249 -2.53 -7.97 19.27
C THR A 249 -2.94 -8.45 20.67
N ASN A 250 -4.01 -7.89 21.22
CA ASN A 250 -4.45 -8.10 22.60
C ASN A 250 -4.68 -9.57 22.97
N ASN A 251 -5.20 -10.38 22.06
CA ASN A 251 -5.36 -11.83 22.24
C ASN A 251 -4.21 -12.65 21.65
N PHE A 252 -3.16 -12.00 21.16
CA PHE A 252 -1.97 -12.61 20.55
C PHE A 252 -2.28 -13.43 19.29
N ASP A 253 -3.37 -13.09 18.60
CA ASP A 253 -3.73 -13.77 17.36
C ASP A 253 -2.85 -13.35 16.17
N TYR A 254 -2.27 -12.15 16.24
CA TYR A 254 -1.44 -11.58 15.19
C TYR A 254 -0.25 -10.81 15.78
N GLN A 255 0.82 -10.67 15.00
CA GLN A 255 1.85 -9.67 15.23
C GLN A 255 1.60 -8.50 14.27
N ILE A 256 1.69 -7.26 14.76
CA ILE A 256 1.53 -6.08 13.92
C ILE A 256 2.79 -5.22 14.03
N HIS A 257 3.42 -4.96 12.89
CA HIS A 257 4.51 -4.00 12.78
C HIS A 257 3.98 -2.74 12.11
N VAL A 258 4.10 -1.62 12.82
CA VAL A 258 3.57 -0.33 12.43
C VAL A 258 4.70 0.66 12.31
N PHE A 259 4.70 1.41 11.22
CA PHE A 259 5.63 2.51 10.98
C PHE A 259 4.79 3.75 10.70
N TYR A 260 5.00 4.86 11.40
CA TYR A 260 4.24 6.06 11.12
C TYR A 260 5.11 7.31 11.14
N GLY A 261 4.62 8.32 10.43
CA GLY A 261 5.22 9.64 10.32
C GLY A 261 4.15 10.72 10.11
N PRO A 262 4.43 11.98 10.47
CA PRO A 262 5.64 12.44 11.15
C PRO A 262 5.71 11.92 12.60
N GLU A 263 6.90 11.95 13.22
CA GLU A 263 7.10 11.54 14.63
C GLU A 263 6.24 12.36 15.60
N GLU A 264 6.08 13.66 15.30
CA GLU A 264 5.26 14.59 16.05
C GLU A 264 4.02 14.99 15.22
N PRO A 265 2.96 14.17 15.22
CA PRO A 265 1.77 14.47 14.44
C PRO A 265 1.05 15.72 14.97
N VAL A 266 0.73 16.64 14.06
CA VAL A 266 0.08 17.92 14.37
C VAL A 266 -1.38 17.87 13.93
N GLN A 267 -2.29 18.37 14.78
CA GLN A 267 -3.69 18.49 14.42
C GLN A 267 -3.86 19.35 13.15
N GLY A 268 -4.59 18.81 12.17
CA GLY A 268 -4.83 19.42 10.86
C GLY A 268 -3.84 19.00 9.79
N CYS A 269 -2.74 18.34 10.15
CA CYS A 269 -1.70 17.91 9.22
C CYS A 269 -1.86 16.44 8.80
N GLU A 270 -1.18 16.09 7.70
CA GLU A 270 -1.11 14.73 7.19
C GLU A 270 -0.25 13.85 8.11
N MET A 271 -0.66 12.58 8.22
CA MET A 271 0.05 11.52 8.90
C MET A 271 -0.10 10.25 8.07
N GLN A 272 1.00 9.53 7.89
CA GLN A 272 1.02 8.27 7.15
C GLN A 272 1.40 7.11 8.06
N TRP A 273 0.73 5.99 7.87
CA TRP A 273 0.99 4.72 8.54
C TRP A 273 1.29 3.63 7.51
N LEU A 274 2.31 2.83 7.78
CA LEU A 274 2.55 1.53 7.14
C LEU A 274 2.29 0.45 8.17
N ILE A 275 1.30 -0.39 7.91
CA ILE A 275 0.85 -1.47 8.78
C ILE A 275 1.23 -2.78 8.14
N LYS A 276 1.92 -3.66 8.88
CA LYS A 276 2.29 -5.00 8.44
C LYS A 276 1.67 -6.03 9.39
N PHE A 277 0.90 -6.94 8.83
CA PHE A 277 0.25 -8.03 9.55
C PHE A 277 1.09 -9.30 9.40
N ILE A 278 1.62 -9.77 10.52
CA ILE A 278 2.63 -10.84 10.58
C ILE A 278 2.07 -12.02 11.37
N SER A 279 2.44 -13.22 10.94
CA SER A 279 2.08 -14.47 11.61
C SER A 279 2.57 -14.47 13.05
N LYS A 280 1.73 -14.99 13.97
CA LYS A 280 2.15 -15.16 15.38
C LYS A 280 3.20 -16.24 15.57
N PHE A 281 3.42 -17.08 14.57
CA PHE A 281 4.35 -18.21 14.62
C PHE A 281 5.68 -17.94 13.89
N ASP A 282 5.67 -17.04 12.91
CA ASP A 282 6.81 -16.73 12.05
C ASP A 282 6.84 -15.22 11.75
N ASP A 283 7.91 -14.54 12.15
CA ASP A 283 8.08 -13.09 12.03
C ASP A 283 8.45 -12.62 10.62
N THR A 284 8.68 -13.57 9.70
CA THR A 284 8.94 -13.32 8.29
C THR A 284 7.74 -13.62 7.39
N GLU A 285 6.68 -14.23 7.95
CA GLU A 285 5.47 -14.60 7.24
C GLU A 285 4.42 -13.49 7.32
N PHE A 286 4.14 -12.85 6.18
CA PHE A 286 3.02 -11.94 6.05
C PHE A 286 1.69 -12.69 5.98
N LEU A 287 0.70 -12.17 6.70
CA LEU A 287 -0.67 -12.68 6.65
C LEU A 287 -1.37 -12.18 5.40
N ASN A 288 -2.14 -13.04 4.75
CA ASN A 288 -2.90 -12.67 3.57
C ASN A 288 -4.38 -12.48 3.89
N GLN A 289 -5.07 -11.67 3.08
CA GLN A 289 -6.52 -11.45 3.16
C GLN A 289 -6.97 -10.90 4.51
N VAL A 290 -6.27 -9.88 5.02
CA VAL A 290 -6.57 -9.28 6.31
C VAL A 290 -7.71 -8.28 6.16
N GLN A 291 -8.82 -8.50 6.86
CA GLN A 291 -9.89 -7.51 7.02
C GLN A 291 -9.73 -6.80 8.35
N PHE A 292 -9.68 -5.47 8.31
CA PHE A 292 -9.41 -4.67 9.49
C PHE A 292 -10.07 -3.29 9.40
N ASP A 293 -9.96 -2.51 10.46
CA ASP A 293 -10.19 -1.07 10.46
C ASP A 293 -9.09 -0.36 11.24
N PHE A 294 -8.90 0.91 10.96
CA PHE A 294 -8.07 1.79 11.74
C PHE A 294 -8.99 2.81 12.42
N LEU A 295 -9.02 2.77 13.75
CA LEU A 295 -10.00 3.47 14.56
C LEU A 295 -9.32 4.49 15.48
N VAL A 296 -10.00 5.59 15.73
CA VAL A 296 -9.76 6.40 16.94
C VAL A 296 -10.78 5.98 17.98
N VAL A 297 -10.35 5.73 19.21
CA VAL A 297 -11.24 5.26 20.28
C VAL A 297 -11.13 6.09 21.56
N ASP A 298 -12.16 6.01 22.40
CA ASP A 298 -12.09 6.47 23.78
C ASP A 298 -11.37 5.45 24.69
N ASP A 299 -11.25 5.75 25.98
CA ASP A 299 -10.60 4.88 26.97
C ASP A 299 -11.31 3.52 27.19
N ASN A 300 -12.54 3.36 26.70
CA ASN A 300 -13.33 2.12 26.77
C ASN A 300 -13.33 1.35 25.44
N LEU A 301 -12.45 1.72 24.49
CA LEU A 301 -12.40 1.16 23.13
C LEU A 301 -13.67 1.44 22.29
N THR A 302 -14.45 2.46 22.65
CA THR A 302 -15.60 2.89 21.84
C THR A 302 -15.09 3.64 20.61
N PRO A 303 -15.43 3.23 19.38
CA PRO A 303 -15.02 3.94 18.17
C PRO A 303 -15.57 5.37 18.14
N LEU A 304 -14.67 6.34 17.97
CA LEU A 304 -14.97 7.76 17.76
C LEU A 304 -14.89 8.14 16.28
N ARG A 305 -13.98 7.50 15.53
CA ARG A 305 -13.76 7.70 14.09
C ARG A 305 -13.23 6.40 13.46
N SER A 306 -13.58 6.15 12.21
CA SER A 306 -13.17 4.99 11.42
C SER A 306 -12.60 5.45 10.08
N MET A 307 -11.37 5.03 9.80
CA MET A 307 -10.68 5.39 8.57
C MET A 307 -11.28 4.65 7.37
N ALA A 308 -11.82 3.44 7.56
CA ALA A 308 -12.63 2.79 6.53
C ALA A 308 -13.83 3.66 6.12
N GLN A 309 -14.55 4.22 7.10
CA GLN A 309 -15.74 5.05 6.86
C GLN A 309 -15.38 6.41 6.25
N ASP A 310 -14.23 6.98 6.62
CA ASP A 310 -13.71 8.20 5.99
C ASP A 310 -13.43 8.02 4.49
N GLU A 311 -13.11 6.79 4.07
CA GLU A 311 -12.97 6.41 2.65
C GLU A 311 -14.28 5.92 2.01
N GLY A 312 -15.41 5.97 2.73
CA GLY A 312 -16.70 5.47 2.26
C GLY A 312 -16.78 3.94 2.17
N ARG A 313 -15.88 3.22 2.86
CA ARG A 313 -15.79 1.76 2.89
C ARG A 313 -16.34 1.20 4.21
N GLN A 314 -16.77 -0.05 4.18
CA GLN A 314 -17.22 -0.75 5.39
C GLN A 314 -16.03 -1.22 6.24
N TYR A 315 -14.97 -1.69 5.58
CA TYR A 315 -13.75 -2.20 6.19
C TYR A 315 -12.55 -1.83 5.31
N LEU A 316 -11.36 -1.76 5.91
CA LEU A 316 -10.10 -1.79 5.18
C LEU A 316 -9.71 -3.24 4.89
N TYR A 317 -8.94 -3.43 3.82
CA TYR A 317 -8.54 -4.75 3.35
C TYR A 317 -7.10 -4.73 2.87
N SER A 318 -6.31 -5.72 3.30
CA SER A 318 -4.97 -5.98 2.77
C SER A 318 -4.86 -7.40 2.21
N PRO A 319 -4.71 -7.58 0.89
CA PRO A 319 -4.51 -8.89 0.30
C PRO A 319 -3.20 -9.57 0.72
N SER A 320 -2.09 -8.83 0.90
CA SER A 320 -0.76 -9.39 1.22
C SER A 320 -0.25 -9.09 2.63
N GLY A 321 -1.05 -8.45 3.48
CA GLY A 321 -0.68 -8.14 4.85
C GLY A 321 0.16 -6.88 5.01
N GLN A 322 0.19 -6.00 4.02
CA GLN A 322 0.85 -4.70 4.09
C GLN A 322 -0.09 -3.59 3.64
N TYR A 323 -0.33 -2.59 4.48
CA TYR A 323 -1.25 -1.51 4.16
C TYR A 323 -0.64 -0.15 4.43
N ILE A 324 -0.75 0.77 3.47
CA ILE A 324 -0.38 2.17 3.65
C ILE A 324 -1.67 2.97 3.84
N LEU A 325 -1.79 3.63 4.99
CA LEU A 325 -2.89 4.51 5.34
C LEU A 325 -2.39 5.95 5.37
N ASP A 326 -2.98 6.80 4.54
CA ASP A 326 -2.79 8.26 4.61
C ASP A 326 -4.01 8.86 5.32
N MET A 327 -3.77 9.74 6.29
CA MET A 327 -4.86 10.38 7.02
C MET A 327 -4.52 11.81 7.43
N VAL A 328 -5.57 12.61 7.66
CA VAL A 328 -5.46 13.90 8.34
C VAL A 328 -5.78 13.71 9.81
N VAL A 329 -4.90 14.20 10.67
CA VAL A 329 -5.10 14.20 12.11
C VAL A 329 -6.19 15.21 12.45
N GLN A 330 -7.38 14.74 12.79
CA GLN A 330 -8.52 15.62 13.15
C GLN A 330 -8.64 15.77 14.66
N GLU A 331 -7.98 14.89 15.41
CA GLU A 331 -8.10 14.76 16.84
C GLU A 331 -7.44 15.96 17.56
N PRO A 332 -8.02 16.42 18.68
CA PRO A 332 -7.47 17.55 19.41
C PRO A 332 -6.09 17.23 19.99
N PRO A 333 -5.25 18.26 20.26
CA PRO A 333 -3.94 18.05 20.86
C PRO A 333 -4.03 17.32 22.21
N GLY A 334 -3.14 16.36 22.40
CA GLY A 334 -3.15 15.47 23.55
C GLY A 334 -3.00 14.01 23.15
N LYS A 335 -3.20 13.12 24.12
CA LYS A 335 -3.09 11.67 23.90
C LYS A 335 -4.32 11.17 23.15
N VAL A 336 -4.09 10.57 21.99
CA VAL A 336 -5.09 9.94 21.14
C VAL A 336 -4.82 8.45 21.10
N ASN A 337 -5.86 7.63 21.24
CA ASN A 337 -5.76 6.18 21.15
C ASN A 337 -6.16 5.74 19.74
N TYR A 338 -5.17 5.44 18.91
CA TYR A 338 -5.41 4.75 17.64
C TYR A 338 -5.49 3.24 17.87
N VAL A 339 -6.36 2.55 17.15
CA VAL A 339 -6.54 1.11 17.27
C VAL A 339 -6.58 0.48 15.87
N ILE A 340 -5.70 -0.48 15.64
CA ILE A 340 -5.78 -1.37 14.49
C ILE A 340 -6.68 -2.53 14.91
N TRP A 341 -7.90 -2.56 14.39
CA TRP A 341 -8.91 -3.55 14.73
C TRP A 341 -8.98 -4.63 13.65
N VAL A 342 -8.45 -5.82 13.92
CA VAL A 342 -8.41 -6.93 12.97
C VAL A 342 -9.67 -7.76 13.12
N TYR A 343 -10.54 -7.73 12.11
CA TYR A 343 -11.77 -8.55 12.08
C TYR A 343 -11.45 -10.02 11.80
N GLY A 344 -10.37 -10.29 11.07
CA GLY A 344 -9.84 -11.63 10.81
C GLY A 344 -9.31 -11.79 9.39
N LEU A 345 -8.97 -13.03 9.04
CA LEU A 345 -8.43 -13.41 7.73
C LEU A 345 -9.53 -14.01 6.86
N ALA A 346 -9.96 -13.30 5.82
CA ALA A 346 -10.98 -13.77 4.87
C ALA A 346 -10.93 -12.99 3.55
N PRO A 347 -11.36 -13.60 2.42
CA PRO A 347 -11.47 -12.90 1.15
C PRO A 347 -12.31 -11.64 1.27
N GLU A 348 -11.98 -10.61 0.50
CA GLU A 348 -12.72 -9.34 0.49
C GLU A 348 -14.23 -9.56 0.32
N GLY A 349 -15.03 -8.88 1.14
CA GLY A 349 -16.49 -9.01 1.16
C GLY A 349 -17.03 -10.23 1.91
N ILE A 350 -16.17 -11.11 2.43
CA ILE A 350 -16.56 -12.25 3.25
C ILE A 350 -16.27 -11.95 4.72
N VAL A 351 -17.30 -11.96 5.57
CA VAL A 351 -17.11 -11.74 7.02
C VAL A 351 -16.21 -12.85 7.60
N PRO A 352 -15.12 -12.51 8.30
CA PRO A 352 -14.25 -13.50 8.94
C PRO A 352 -15.01 -14.37 9.95
N GLY A 353 -14.66 -15.66 10.02
CA GLY A 353 -15.25 -16.60 10.98
C GLY A 353 -14.58 -16.60 12.35
N SER A 354 -13.44 -15.91 12.50
CA SER A 354 -12.70 -15.76 13.76
C SER A 354 -13.25 -14.62 14.61
N ALA A 355 -12.98 -14.66 15.92
CA ALA A 355 -13.18 -13.48 16.75
C ALA A 355 -12.20 -12.37 16.34
N ALA A 356 -12.63 -11.12 16.47
CA ALA A 356 -11.76 -9.99 16.21
C ALA A 356 -10.70 -9.82 17.32
N ASP A 357 -9.58 -9.24 16.96
CA ASP A 357 -8.50 -8.85 17.88
C ASP A 357 -8.00 -7.45 17.52
N TYR A 358 -7.22 -6.81 18.38
CA TYR A 358 -6.79 -5.43 18.15
C TYR A 358 -5.43 -5.11 18.72
N LEU A 359 -4.80 -4.06 18.18
CA LEU A 359 -3.63 -3.40 18.78
C LEU A 359 -3.94 -1.92 19.00
N GLN A 360 -3.86 -1.48 20.26
CA GLN A 360 -4.00 -0.06 20.62
C GLN A 360 -2.63 0.62 20.65
N ILE A 361 -2.55 1.79 20.01
CA ILE A 361 -1.37 2.60 19.82
C ILE A 361 -1.69 4.03 20.29
N PRO A 362 -1.32 4.38 21.52
CA PRO A 362 -1.45 5.76 21.98
C PRO A 362 -0.40 6.65 21.29
N VAL A 363 -0.84 7.77 20.73
CA VAL A 363 0.00 8.78 20.09
C VAL A 363 -0.31 10.15 20.66
N THR A 364 0.71 10.98 20.84
CA THR A 364 0.54 12.37 21.29
C THR A 364 0.39 13.26 20.06
N VAL A 365 -0.76 13.92 19.93
CA VAL A 365 -1.03 14.92 18.90
C VAL A 365 -0.69 16.31 19.41
N PHE A 366 -0.01 17.10 18.57
CA PHE A 366 0.42 18.47 18.87
C PHE A 366 -0.51 19.50 18.23
N ALA A 367 -0.50 20.73 18.77
CA ALA A 367 -1.22 21.85 18.18
C ALA A 367 -0.44 22.45 17.00
N SER A 368 -1.14 22.98 16.01
CA SER A 368 -0.51 23.74 14.92
C SER A 368 0.11 25.05 15.44
N GLU A 369 1.30 25.39 14.94
CA GLU A 369 1.98 26.62 15.34
C GLU A 369 1.13 27.86 14.98
N GLY A 370 0.77 28.64 16.01
CA GLY A 370 -0.17 29.77 15.91
C GLY A 370 -1.33 29.68 16.89
N SER A 371 -1.59 28.50 17.46
CA SER A 371 -2.44 28.34 18.63
C SER A 371 -1.65 28.71 19.89
N THR A 372 -2.18 29.63 20.71
CA THR A 372 -1.54 29.98 22.00
C THR A 372 -1.23 28.72 22.80
N PRO A 373 -0.02 28.57 23.37
CA PRO A 373 0.37 27.36 24.08
C PRO A 373 -0.54 27.21 25.30
N VAL A 374 -1.39 26.18 25.29
CA VAL A 374 -1.87 25.62 26.55
C VAL A 374 -0.66 24.89 27.11
N VAL A 375 0.02 25.56 28.05
CA VAL A 375 1.10 24.98 28.85
C VAL A 375 0.50 23.79 29.61
N SER A 376 0.57 22.61 29.01
CA SER A 376 0.42 21.36 29.75
C SER A 376 1.69 21.17 30.58
N PRO A 377 1.58 20.84 31.88
CA PRO A 377 2.75 20.62 32.72
C PRO A 377 3.64 19.51 32.15
N PRO A 378 4.93 19.48 32.48
CA PRO A 378 5.77 18.33 32.17
C PRO A 378 5.13 17.10 32.83
N PHE A 379 4.63 16.17 32.01
CA PHE A 379 4.18 14.89 32.52
C PHE A 379 5.43 14.05 32.79
N GLU A 380 5.72 13.85 34.08
CA GLU A 380 6.56 12.76 34.53
C GLU A 380 5.82 11.45 34.23
N THR A 381 6.20 10.79 33.14
CA THR A 381 5.93 9.38 32.95
C THR A 381 6.70 8.64 34.03
N THR A 382 6.01 8.25 35.11
CA THR A 382 6.53 7.20 36.00
C THR A 382 6.36 5.85 35.30
N SER A 383 7.05 5.65 34.17
CA SER A 383 7.48 4.31 33.78
C SER A 383 8.56 3.94 34.77
N GLN A 384 8.31 2.91 35.56
CA GLN A 384 9.35 2.30 36.38
C GLN A 384 10.31 1.63 35.38
N GLU A 385 11.31 2.37 34.91
CA GLU A 385 12.28 1.91 33.91
C GLU A 385 12.98 0.66 34.41
N ILE A 386 12.95 -0.39 33.60
CA ILE A 386 13.68 -1.62 33.86
C ILE A 386 15.17 -1.28 33.68
N PRO A 387 16.03 -1.50 34.70
CA PRO A 387 17.45 -1.18 34.59
C PRO A 387 18.13 -1.73 33.33
N GLU A 388 18.95 -0.93 32.65
CA GLU A 388 19.63 -1.29 31.40
C GLU A 388 20.44 -2.60 31.47
N TRP A 389 21.01 -2.93 32.64
CA TRP A 389 21.76 -4.17 32.80
C TRP A 389 20.90 -5.42 32.56
N ILE A 390 19.58 -5.32 32.70
CA ILE A 390 18.64 -6.40 32.40
C ILE A 390 18.45 -6.56 30.88
N LYS A 391 18.50 -5.45 30.12
CA LYS A 391 18.45 -5.46 28.65
C LYS A 391 19.61 -6.25 28.06
N ASN A 392 20.80 -6.15 28.66
CA ASN A 392 21.96 -6.95 28.27
C ASN A 392 21.71 -8.47 28.40
N ASN A 393 21.00 -8.90 29.46
CA ASN A 393 20.67 -10.31 29.64
C ASN A 393 19.65 -10.80 28.60
N ALA A 394 18.72 -9.94 28.19
CA ALA A 394 17.79 -10.24 27.10
C ALA A 394 18.51 -10.34 25.74
N GLY A 395 19.48 -9.46 25.47
CA GLY A 395 20.33 -9.55 24.28
C GLY A 395 21.13 -10.84 24.24
N TRP A 396 21.80 -11.20 25.34
CA TRP A 396 22.54 -12.48 25.43
C TRP A 396 21.65 -13.71 25.30
N TRP A 397 20.40 -13.65 25.76
CA TRP A 397 19.44 -14.73 25.53
C TRP A 397 19.02 -14.81 24.06
N ALA A 398 18.77 -13.68 23.40
CA ALA A 398 18.43 -13.65 21.99
C ALA A 398 19.58 -14.14 21.08
N GLU A 399 20.84 -13.85 21.45
CA GLU A 399 22.05 -14.35 20.77
C GLU A 399 22.35 -15.83 21.08
N GLY A 400 21.56 -16.48 21.95
CA GLY A 400 21.75 -17.87 22.36
C GLY A 400 22.92 -18.10 23.32
N ALA A 401 23.51 -17.04 23.88
CA ALA A 401 24.54 -17.12 24.90
C ALA A 401 23.98 -17.50 26.28
N ILE A 402 22.69 -17.26 26.52
CA ILE A 402 21.92 -17.74 27.68
C ILE A 402 20.86 -18.71 27.18
N ASP A 403 20.67 -19.83 27.88
CA ASP A 403 19.60 -20.79 27.56
C ASP A 403 18.24 -20.37 28.12
N ASP A 404 17.16 -20.93 27.55
CA ASP A 404 15.77 -20.60 27.90
C ASP A 404 15.47 -20.78 29.39
N GLY A 405 16.01 -21.83 30.02
CA GLY A 405 15.81 -22.08 31.44
C GLY A 405 16.46 -21.01 32.32
N SER A 406 17.70 -20.63 31.99
CA SER A 406 18.44 -19.57 32.68
C SER A 406 17.77 -18.20 32.52
N PHE A 407 17.28 -17.89 31.32
CA PHE A 407 16.56 -16.64 31.07
C PHE A 407 15.23 -16.57 31.84
N VAL A 408 14.45 -17.66 31.83
CA VAL A 408 13.19 -17.75 32.59
C VAL A 408 13.43 -17.55 34.09
N GLN A 409 14.49 -18.15 34.66
CA GLN A 409 14.85 -17.95 36.06
C GLN A 409 15.21 -16.49 36.36
N GLY A 410 15.93 -15.84 35.44
CA GLY A 410 16.25 -14.41 35.53
C GLY A 410 14.99 -13.54 35.57
N ILE A 411 14.03 -13.79 34.67
CA ILE A 411 12.75 -13.06 34.64
C ILE A 411 11.93 -13.31 35.92
N GLN A 412 11.84 -14.56 36.38
CA GLN A 412 11.17 -14.89 37.64
C GLN A 412 11.78 -14.14 38.84
N PHE A 413 13.10 -14.03 38.89
CA PHE A 413 13.80 -13.26 39.92
C PHE A 413 13.44 -11.77 39.86
N LEU A 414 13.45 -11.18 38.66
CA LEU A 414 13.11 -9.76 38.48
C LEU A 414 11.68 -9.42 38.89
N ILE A 415 10.75 -10.33 38.61
CA ILE A 415 9.35 -10.22 39.04
C ILE A 415 9.26 -10.32 40.57
N LYS A 416 9.95 -11.30 41.16
CA LYS A 416 9.95 -11.54 42.61
C LYS A 416 10.52 -10.36 43.40
N GLU A 417 11.60 -9.76 42.92
CA GLU A 417 12.23 -8.59 43.55
C GLU A 417 11.49 -7.27 43.25
N GLY A 418 10.38 -7.32 42.50
CA GLY A 418 9.57 -6.15 42.15
C GLY A 418 10.25 -5.19 41.16
N ILE A 419 11.34 -5.62 40.53
CA ILE A 419 12.09 -4.87 39.52
C ILE A 419 11.33 -4.85 38.18
N MET A 420 10.60 -5.93 37.87
CA MET A 420 9.73 -6.04 36.70
C MET A 420 8.30 -6.32 37.14
N GLN A 421 7.38 -5.43 36.83
CA GLN A 421 5.96 -5.59 37.17
C GLN A 421 5.21 -6.16 35.96
N ILE A 422 4.56 -7.31 36.14
CA ILE A 422 3.71 -7.90 35.09
C ILE A 422 2.27 -7.45 35.31
N PRO A 423 1.56 -6.94 34.28
CA PRO A 423 0.14 -6.65 34.38
C PRO A 423 -0.65 -7.89 34.82
N PRO A 424 -1.82 -7.74 35.48
CA PRO A 424 -2.60 -8.86 35.97
C PRO A 424 -2.81 -9.92 34.87
N THR A 425 -2.34 -11.15 35.13
CA THR A 425 -2.43 -12.26 34.17
C THR A 425 -2.74 -13.56 34.90
N THR A 426 -3.47 -14.46 34.24
CA THR A 426 -3.83 -15.78 34.80
C THR A 426 -2.88 -16.83 34.25
N GLN A 427 -2.26 -17.62 35.13
CA GLN A 427 -1.35 -18.68 34.71
C GLN A 427 -2.07 -19.77 33.91
N GLY A 428 -1.59 -20.04 32.70
CA GLY A 428 -2.09 -21.12 31.84
C GLY A 428 -1.55 -22.50 32.23
N THR A 429 -2.08 -23.53 31.57
CA THR A 429 -1.58 -24.91 31.63
C THR A 429 -1.03 -25.31 30.28
N SER A 430 0.28 -25.52 30.17
CA SER A 430 0.96 -25.89 28.92
C SER A 430 1.31 -27.38 28.85
N SER A 431 1.51 -27.88 27.63
CA SER A 431 2.10 -29.19 27.32
C SER A 431 3.51 -29.08 26.71
N SER A 432 4.06 -27.86 26.64
CA SER A 432 5.33 -27.51 26.01
C SER A 432 6.10 -26.56 26.91
N ASN A 433 7.41 -26.78 27.03
CA ASN A 433 8.35 -25.91 27.73
C ASN A 433 9.19 -25.06 26.75
N GLU A 434 8.91 -25.11 25.44
CA GLU A 434 9.67 -24.36 24.44
C GLU A 434 9.16 -22.91 24.34
N ILE A 435 10.08 -21.97 24.46
CA ILE A 435 9.80 -20.54 24.30
C ILE A 435 9.71 -20.22 22.80
N PRO A 436 8.61 -19.62 22.31
CA PRO A 436 8.47 -19.22 20.92
C PRO A 436 9.59 -18.27 20.48
N SER A 437 10.09 -18.48 19.26
CA SER A 437 11.20 -17.72 18.67
C SER A 437 10.96 -16.20 18.67
N TRP A 438 9.71 -15.77 18.48
CA TRP A 438 9.36 -14.34 18.47
C TRP A 438 9.62 -13.65 19.81
N ILE A 439 9.53 -14.37 20.94
CA ILE A 439 9.86 -13.80 22.25
C ILE A 439 11.37 -13.55 22.34
N LYS A 440 12.20 -14.45 21.79
CA LYS A 440 13.66 -14.23 21.68
C LYS A 440 13.97 -13.03 20.81
N GLN A 441 13.26 -12.88 19.70
CA GLN A 441 13.45 -11.71 18.84
C GLN A 441 13.01 -10.41 19.53
N ASN A 442 11.92 -10.42 20.30
CA ASN A 442 11.54 -9.29 21.14
C ASN A 442 12.59 -8.97 22.20
N ALA A 443 13.27 -9.96 22.75
CA ALA A 443 14.39 -9.74 23.67
C ALA A 443 15.59 -9.07 22.98
N ALA A 444 15.90 -9.44 21.72
CA ALA A 444 16.89 -8.73 20.91
C ALA A 444 16.47 -7.27 20.66
N TRP A 445 15.25 -7.04 20.18
CA TRP A 445 14.77 -5.67 19.92
C TRP A 445 14.69 -4.84 21.19
N TRP A 446 14.37 -5.44 22.33
CA TRP A 446 14.36 -4.74 23.61
C TRP A 446 15.77 -4.38 24.06
N ALA A 447 16.74 -5.27 23.83
CA ALA A 447 18.17 -5.01 24.08
C ALA A 447 18.75 -3.91 23.20
N GLU A 448 18.30 -3.83 21.94
CA GLU A 448 18.69 -2.80 20.97
C GLU A 448 17.93 -1.47 21.15
N GLY A 449 16.98 -1.40 22.09
CA GLY A 449 16.14 -0.22 22.30
C GLY A 449 15.06 -0.01 21.23
N ALA A 450 14.88 -0.96 20.32
CA ALA A 450 13.88 -0.91 19.26
C ALA A 450 12.44 -1.18 19.75
N ILE A 451 12.26 -1.73 20.96
CA ILE A 451 10.97 -1.79 21.65
C ILE A 451 11.09 -1.32 23.10
N ASP A 452 10.01 -0.76 23.65
CA ASP A 452 9.95 -0.25 25.02
C ASP A 452 9.83 -1.38 26.08
N ASP A 453 10.06 -1.05 27.35
CA ASP A 453 9.98 -1.99 28.48
C ASP A 453 8.60 -2.63 28.62
N GLY A 454 7.53 -1.88 28.33
CA GLY A 454 6.16 -2.39 28.36
C GLY A 454 5.91 -3.45 27.29
N SER A 455 6.47 -3.28 26.10
CA SER A 455 6.39 -4.19 24.96
C SER A 455 7.04 -5.53 25.30
N PHE A 456 8.22 -5.48 25.91
CA PHE A 456 8.91 -6.68 26.38
C PHE A 456 8.14 -7.38 27.51
N VAL A 457 7.62 -6.61 28.48
CA VAL A 457 6.79 -7.12 29.58
C VAL A 457 5.52 -7.82 29.08
N GLN A 458 4.89 -7.34 28.00
CA GLN A 458 3.75 -8.02 27.38
C GLN A 458 4.13 -9.39 26.79
N GLY A 459 5.34 -9.53 26.23
CA GLY A 459 5.88 -10.83 25.81
C GLY A 459 6.04 -11.80 27.00
N ILE A 460 6.54 -11.31 28.14
CA ILE A 460 6.63 -12.10 29.37
C ILE A 460 5.24 -12.49 29.88
N GLN A 461 4.28 -11.56 29.83
CA GLN A 461 2.89 -11.80 30.21
C GLN A 461 2.25 -12.92 29.37
N PHE A 462 2.53 -12.96 28.06
CA PHE A 462 2.12 -14.03 27.17
C PHE A 462 2.66 -15.40 27.61
N LEU A 463 3.96 -15.49 27.92
CA LEU A 463 4.56 -16.75 28.36
C LEU A 463 3.88 -17.31 29.60
N ILE A 464 3.49 -16.44 30.53
CA ILE A 464 2.77 -16.83 31.74
C ILE A 464 1.33 -17.27 31.42
N LYS A 465 0.64 -16.52 30.55
CA LYS A 465 -0.75 -16.79 30.14
C LYS A 465 -0.89 -18.12 29.41
N GLU A 466 0.06 -18.46 28.54
CA GLU A 466 0.08 -19.73 27.81
C GLU A 466 0.64 -20.90 28.64
N GLY A 467 1.10 -20.64 29.87
CA GLY A 467 1.67 -21.65 30.77
C GLY A 467 3.09 -22.11 30.38
N ILE A 468 3.75 -21.43 29.44
CA ILE A 468 5.14 -21.71 29.02
C ILE A 468 6.11 -21.29 30.13
N MET A 469 5.78 -20.21 30.84
CA MET A 469 6.46 -19.75 32.04
C MET A 469 5.52 -19.90 33.26
N SER A 470 6.02 -20.49 34.34
CA SER A 470 5.30 -20.54 35.62
C SER A 470 5.91 -19.52 36.58
N ILE A 471 5.09 -18.74 37.28
CA ILE A 471 5.56 -17.96 38.42
C ILE A 471 5.21 -18.74 39.68
N SER A 472 6.19 -19.47 40.23
CA SER A 472 6.06 -20.00 41.59
C SER A 472 6.41 -18.90 42.58
N SER A 473 5.43 -18.48 43.38
CA SER A 473 5.58 -17.54 44.50
C SER A 473 6.60 -18.00 45.53
#